data_AF-E5AR12-F1
#
_entry.id   AF-E5AR12-F1
#
_cell.length_a   1.000
_cell.length_b   1.000
_cell.length_c   1.000
_cell.angle_alpha   90.00
_cell.angle_beta   90.00
_cell.angle_gamma   90.00
#
_symmetry.space_group_name_H-M   'P 1'
#
loop_
_entity.id
_entity.type
_entity.pdbx_description
1 polymer ?
#
loop_
_entity_poly.entity_id
_entity_poly.type
_entity_poly.pdbx_seq_one_letter_code
_entity_poly.pdbx_strand_id
1 'polypeptide(L)'
;MDDFSRRLRAQGRDQWWLEIVGNEKRARIVPASPVLIVELTRYQQACGLPSLAGRASTTPLVMPFKGPHRCLSRSVLRDANQKHIQPYRDMAACARSSSSSAPMNWTSALTETG
;
A
#
# COMPACT_ATOMS: atom_id res chain seq x y z
N MET A 1 -2.28 3.65 19.12
CA MET A 1 -2.57 2.67 18.05
C MET A 1 -1.37 2.74 17.13
N ASP A 2 -0.40 1.85 17.31
CA ASP A 2 0.77 1.59 16.43
C ASP A 2 1.68 0.54 17.10
N ASP A 3 1.11 -0.58 17.59
CA ASP A 3 1.92 -1.61 18.25
C ASP A 3 2.53 -2.55 17.22
N PHE A 4 3.76 -2.22 16.80
CA PHE A 4 4.59 -3.07 15.97
C PHE A 4 5.49 -3.93 16.84
N SER A 5 5.48 -5.25 16.62
CA SER A 5 6.39 -6.17 17.29
C SER A 5 7.21 -6.96 16.28
N ARG A 6 8.52 -7.02 16.52
CA ARG A 6 9.46 -7.86 15.76
C ARG A 6 9.53 -9.22 16.41
N ARG A 7 9.32 -10.29 15.63
CA ARG A 7 9.47 -11.68 16.07
C ARG A 7 10.31 -12.44 15.04
N LEU A 8 11.20 -13.31 15.51
CA LEU A 8 11.94 -14.20 14.62
C LEU A 8 10.99 -15.29 14.08
N ARG A 9 11.00 -15.53 12.77
CA ARG A 9 10.39 -16.75 12.22
C ARG A 9 11.30 -17.96 12.45
N ALA A 10 10.72 -19.15 12.31
CA ALA A 10 11.42 -20.44 12.40
C ALA A 10 12.66 -20.58 11.49
N GLN A 11 12.81 -19.73 10.46
CA GLN A 11 13.97 -19.72 9.57
C GLN A 11 14.97 -18.56 9.83
N GLY A 12 14.95 -17.95 11.02
CA GLY A 12 15.88 -16.87 11.37
C GLY A 12 15.62 -15.53 10.67
N ARG A 13 14.57 -15.43 9.86
CA ARG A 13 14.17 -14.18 9.19
C ARG A 13 13.32 -13.34 10.14
N ASP A 14 13.65 -12.05 10.23
CA ASP A 14 12.83 -11.08 10.96
C ASP A 14 11.45 -10.96 10.33
N GLN A 15 10.41 -11.17 11.13
CA GLN A 15 9.02 -10.90 10.76
C GLN A 15 8.46 -9.82 11.67
N TRP A 16 7.89 -8.79 11.05
CA TRP A 16 7.17 -7.77 11.76
C TRP A 16 5.69 -8.12 11.84
N TRP A 17 5.08 -7.76 12.96
CA TRP A 17 3.67 -7.97 13.25
C TRP A 17 3.07 -6.64 13.70
N LEU A 18 1.88 -6.34 13.19
CA LEU A 18 1.11 -5.16 13.55
C LEU A 18 -0.17 -5.58 14.26
N GLU A 19 -0.38 -5.04 15.46
CA GLU A 19 -1.65 -5.18 16.16
C GLU A 19 -2.66 -4.13 15.67
N ILE A 20 -3.85 -4.59 15.31
CA ILE A 20 -4.98 -3.77 14.87
C ILE A 20 -6.20 -4.06 15.72
N VAL A 21 -6.96 -3.03 16.07
CA VAL A 21 -8.26 -3.17 16.75
C VAL A 21 -9.35 -2.96 15.71
N GLY A 22 -10.15 -4.00 15.45
CA GLY A 22 -11.28 -3.94 14.52
C GLY A 22 -12.54 -3.33 15.12
N ASN A 23 -13.60 -3.22 14.32
CA ASN A 23 -14.90 -2.68 14.73
C ASN A 23 -15.51 -3.38 15.95
N GLU A 24 -15.25 -4.68 16.09
CA GLU A 24 -15.70 -5.51 17.21
C GLU A 24 -14.85 -5.32 18.50
N LYS A 25 -13.98 -4.30 18.54
CA LYS A 25 -12.98 -4.03 19.60
C LYS A 25 -12.03 -5.20 19.88
N ARG A 26 -11.96 -6.17 18.98
CA ARG A 26 -11.07 -7.33 19.10
C ARG A 26 -9.75 -7.04 18.41
N ALA A 27 -8.66 -7.24 19.16
CA ALA A 27 -7.32 -7.16 18.63
C ALA A 27 -7.07 -8.30 17.62
N ARG A 28 -6.45 -7.96 16.50
CA ARG A 28 -5.97 -8.90 15.49
C ARG A 28 -4.51 -8.55 15.20
N ILE A 29 -3.71 -9.57 14.90
CA ILE A 29 -2.31 -9.38 14.55
C ILE A 29 -2.15 -9.74 13.08
N VAL A 30 -1.61 -8.81 12.29
CA VAL A 30 -1.35 -9.00 10.86
C VAL A 30 0.16 -8.96 10.59
N PRO A 31 0.67 -9.74 9.62
CA PRO A 31 2.07 -9.64 9.25
C PRO A 31 2.33 -8.30 8.56
N ALA A 32 3.38 -7.60 9.00
CA ALA A 32 3.91 -6.42 8.35
C ALA A 32 5.17 -6.79 7.54
N SER A 33 5.26 -6.31 6.31
CA SER A 33 6.44 -6.53 5.48
C SER A 33 7.61 -5.65 5.95
N PRO A 34 8.87 -6.06 5.75
CA PRO A 34 10.03 -5.21 6.05
C PRO A 34 9.99 -3.88 5.30
N VAL A 35 9.53 -3.89 4.04
CA VAL A 35 9.34 -2.69 3.22
C VAL A 35 8.36 -1.72 3.87
N LEU A 36 7.24 -2.22 4.41
CA LEU A 36 6.27 -1.40 5.12
C LEU A 36 6.91 -0.70 6.32
N ILE A 37 7.74 -1.40 7.10
CA ILE A 37 8.41 -0.80 8.27
C ILE A 37 9.40 0.30 7.86
N VAL A 38 10.16 0.08 6.78
CA VAL A 38 11.07 1.10 6.23
C VAL A 38 10.32 2.34 5.78
N GLU A 39 9.23 2.16 5.02
CA GLU A 39 8.44 3.28 4.52
C GLU A 39 7.68 4.00 5.65
N LEU A 40 7.18 3.27 6.64
CA LEU A 40 6.56 3.86 7.83
C LEU A 40 7.57 4.69 8.63
N THR A 41 8.81 4.18 8.77
CA THR A 41 9.89 4.91 9.44
C THR A 41 10.17 6.23 8.74
N ARG A 42 10.32 6.21 7.41
CA ARG A 42 10.54 7.40 6.60
C ARG A 42 9.38 8.39 6.73
N TYR A 43 8.15 7.87 6.68
CA TYR A 43 6.94 8.67 6.83
C TYR A 43 6.86 9.36 8.20
N GLN A 44 7.15 8.64 9.29
CA GLN A 44 7.17 9.19 10.64
C GLN A 44 8.24 10.28 10.78
N GLN A 45 9.46 10.03 10.29
CA GLN A 45 10.54 11.02 10.29
C GLN A 45 10.17 12.29 9.48
N ALA A 46 9.52 12.12 8.33
CA ALA A 46 9.03 13.24 7.52
C ALA A 46 7.94 14.06 8.24
N CYS A 47 7.21 13.44 9.18
CA CYS A 47 6.27 14.11 10.08
C CYS A 47 6.95 14.64 11.36
N GLY A 48 8.28 14.58 11.49
CA GLY A 48 9.00 15.04 12.67
C GLY A 48 8.85 14.12 13.90
N LEU A 49 8.50 12.85 13.68
CA LEU A 49 8.35 11.84 14.73
C LEU A 49 9.57 10.91 14.82
N PRO A 50 9.74 10.19 15.95
CA PRO A 50 10.73 9.12 16.07
C PRO A 50 10.54 8.05 14.98
N SER A 51 11.62 7.37 14.60
CA SER A 51 11.66 6.40 13.50
C SER A 51 10.72 5.20 13.66
N LEU A 52 10.42 4.81 14.89
CA LEU A 52 9.38 3.83 15.17
C LEU A 52 8.70 4.27 16.45
N ALA A 53 7.39 4.46 16.39
CA ALA A 53 6.58 4.79 17.54
C ALA A 53 6.83 3.75 18.66
N GLY A 54 7.14 4.23 19.87
CA GLY A 54 7.41 3.36 21.00
C GLY A 54 6.19 2.50 21.36
N ARG A 55 6.44 1.41 22.08
CA ARG A 55 5.38 0.56 22.65
C ARG A 55 4.44 1.45 23.46
N ALA A 56 3.14 1.39 23.19
CA ALA A 56 2.10 2.28 23.73
C ALA A 56 2.01 3.71 23.17
N SER A 57 2.56 3.98 21.98
CA SER A 57 2.32 5.24 21.29
C SER A 57 0.83 5.48 21.01
N THR A 58 0.37 6.69 21.33
CA THR A 58 -0.96 7.20 20.99
C THR A 58 -1.00 7.91 19.64
N THR A 59 0.16 8.09 19.00
CA THR A 59 0.26 8.69 17.66
C THR A 59 -0.51 7.85 16.64
N PRO A 60 -1.32 8.47 15.76
CA PRO A 60 -2.01 7.76 14.70
C PRO A 60 -1.06 7.26 13.61
N LEU A 61 -1.31 6.05 13.08
CA LEU A 61 -0.55 5.47 11.97
C LEU A 61 -0.50 6.37 10.72
N VAL A 62 -1.60 7.06 10.43
CA VAL A 62 -1.73 7.95 9.26
C VAL A 62 -2.23 9.32 9.70
N MET A 63 -1.44 10.33 9.36
CA MET A 63 -1.58 11.73 9.73
C MET A 63 -1.38 12.66 8.52
N PRO A 64 -1.82 13.92 8.59
CA PRO A 64 -1.41 14.93 7.63
C PRO A 64 0.11 15.16 7.69
N PHE A 65 0.76 15.35 6.54
CA PHE A 65 2.17 15.77 6.48
C PHE A 65 2.41 17.18 7.06
N LYS A 66 1.37 18.03 7.09
CA LYS A 66 1.45 19.40 7.58
C LYS A 66 0.38 19.64 8.64
N GLY A 67 0.73 20.37 9.69
CA GLY A 67 -0.18 20.71 10.78
C GLY A 67 -0.23 19.64 11.87
N PRO A 68 -1.27 19.65 12.72
CA PRO A 68 -1.30 18.81 13.92
C PRO A 68 -1.44 17.32 13.60
N HIS A 69 -0.71 16.52 14.37
CA HIS A 69 -0.71 15.06 14.33
C HIS A 69 -2.05 14.51 14.84
N ARG A 70 -2.98 14.32 13.91
CA ARG A 70 -4.33 13.83 14.17
C ARG A 70 -4.70 12.71 13.22
N CYS A 71 -5.64 11.87 13.63
CA CYS A 71 -6.20 10.85 12.75
C CYS A 71 -6.82 11.51 11.51
N LEU A 72 -6.52 10.96 10.33
CA LEU A 72 -7.26 11.30 9.12
C LEU A 72 -8.65 10.66 9.13
N SER A 73 -9.62 11.33 8.51
CA SER A 73 -10.93 10.72 8.27
C SER A 73 -10.82 9.65 7.19
N ARG A 74 -11.69 8.62 7.29
CA ARG A 74 -11.77 7.55 6.30
C ARG A 74 -11.97 8.09 4.87
N SER A 75 -12.80 9.12 4.71
CA SER A 75 -13.07 9.71 3.40
C SER A 75 -11.81 10.33 2.80
N VAL A 76 -11.05 11.10 3.58
CA VAL A 76 -9.79 11.71 3.10
C VAL A 76 -8.78 10.64 2.68
N LEU A 77 -8.63 9.57 3.47
CA LEU A 77 -7.72 8.48 3.13
C LEU A 77 -8.16 7.74 1.87
N ARG A 78 -9.46 7.42 1.76
CA ARG A 78 -10.03 6.76 0.58
C ARG A 78 -9.83 7.61 -0.66
N ASP A 79 -10.08 8.92 -0.57
CA ASP A 79 -9.99 9.83 -1.70
C ASP A 79 -8.52 10.02 -2.14
N ALA A 80 -7.59 10.09 -1.18
CA ALA A 80 -6.15 10.11 -1.47
C ALA A 80 -5.68 8.83 -2.18
N ASN A 81 -6.09 7.66 -1.67
CA ASN A 81 -5.78 6.37 -2.29
C ASN A 81 -6.39 6.25 -3.69
N GLN A 82 -7.65 6.69 -3.87
CA GLN A 82 -8.31 6.68 -5.17
C GLN A 82 -7.55 7.55 -6.18
N LYS A 83 -7.20 8.79 -5.81
CA LYS A 83 -6.45 9.69 -6.69
C LYS A 83 -5.07 9.17 -7.05
N HIS A 84 -4.39 8.48 -6.12
CA HIS A 84 -3.06 7.95 -6.36
C HIS A 84 -3.06 6.67 -7.21
N ILE A 85 -3.98 5.74 -6.92
CA ILE A 85 -3.97 4.39 -7.51
C ILE A 85 -4.74 4.35 -8.84
N GLN A 86 -5.82 5.14 -8.99
CA GLN A 86 -6.71 5.03 -10.15
C GLN A 86 -6.01 5.25 -11.50
N PRO A 87 -5.08 6.22 -11.68
CA PRO A 87 -4.39 6.40 -12.96
C PRO A 87 -3.65 5.14 -13.43
N TYR A 88 -3.02 4.41 -12.49
CA TYR A 88 -2.35 3.15 -12.80
C TYR A 88 -3.35 2.03 -13.15
N ARG A 89 -4.54 2.03 -12.53
CA ARG A 89 -5.60 1.06 -12.85
C ARG A 89 -6.18 1.32 -14.24
N ASP A 90 -6.40 2.58 -14.59
CA ASP A 90 -6.91 2.98 -15.90
C ASP A 90 -5.91 2.61 -17.00
N MET A 91 -4.63 2.94 -16.81
CA MET A 91 -3.57 2.57 -17.74
C MET A 91 -3.46 1.05 -17.93
N ALA A 92 -3.54 0.28 -16.84
CA ALA A 92 -3.54 -1.18 -16.91
C ALA A 92 -4.81 -1.73 -17.61
N ALA A 93 -5.95 -1.05 -17.49
CA ALA A 93 -7.18 -1.44 -18.19
C ALA A 93 -7.08 -1.16 -19.70
N CYS A 94 -6.59 0.02 -20.09
CA CYS A 94 -6.34 0.35 -21.49
C CYS A 94 -5.38 -0.65 -22.15
N ALA A 95 -4.29 -1.03 -21.47
CA ALA A 95 -3.34 -2.02 -21.97
C ALA A 95 -3.99 -3.38 -22.27
N ARG A 96 -4.95 -3.83 -21.43
CA ARG A 96 -5.69 -5.09 -21.65
C ARG A 96 -6.71 -5.00 -22.77
N SER A 97 -7.34 -3.84 -22.98
CA SER A 97 -8.28 -3.66 -24.10
C SER A 97 -7.55 -3.54 -25.44
N SER A 98 -6.37 -2.91 -25.47
CA SER A 98 -5.56 -2.79 -26.69
C SER A 98 -4.95 -4.12 -27.14
N SER A 99 -4.68 -5.06 -26.22
CA SER A 99 -4.29 -6.43 -26.58
C SER A 99 -5.45 -7.30 -27.09
N SER A 100 -6.69 -6.79 -27.07
CA SER A 100 -7.90 -7.49 -27.54
C SER A 100 -8.40 -6.99 -28.90
N SER A 101 -7.70 -6.06 -29.56
CA SER A 101 -7.92 -5.80 -31.00
C SER A 101 -7.30 -6.97 -31.78
N ALA A 102 -8.12 -7.65 -32.58
CA ALA A 102 -7.88 -8.94 -33.20
C ALA A 102 -6.49 -9.09 -33.87
N PRO A 103 -5.94 -10.32 -33.94
CA PRO A 103 -4.71 -10.55 -34.71
C PRO A 103 -4.94 -10.13 -36.15
N MET A 104 -4.10 -9.22 -36.65
CA MET A 104 -3.94 -8.99 -38.09
C MET A 104 -3.78 -10.36 -38.76
N ASN A 105 -4.74 -10.71 -39.61
CA ASN A 105 -4.67 -11.85 -40.50
C ASN A 105 -3.49 -11.57 -41.47
N TRP A 106 -2.33 -12.15 -41.19
CA TRP A 106 -1.17 -12.13 -42.09
C TRP A 106 -1.37 -13.00 -43.34
N THR A 107 -2.40 -13.86 -43.39
CA THR A 107 -2.70 -14.72 -44.54
C THR A 107 -3.28 -13.98 -45.75
N SER A 108 -3.72 -12.72 -45.61
CA SER A 108 -4.16 -11.91 -46.75
C SER A 108 -3.02 -11.14 -47.46
N ALA A 109 -1.79 -11.17 -46.94
CA ALA A 109 -0.65 -10.44 -47.52
C ALA A 109 0.16 -11.24 -48.57
N LEU A 110 -0.23 -12.50 -48.85
CA LEU A 110 0.52 -13.40 -49.74
C LEU A 110 -0.22 -13.82 -51.02
N THR A 111 -1.34 -13.19 -51.36
CA THR A 111 -2.07 -13.46 -52.62
C THR A 111 -2.01 -12.32 -53.64
N GLU A 112 -1.24 -11.27 -53.39
CA GLU A 112 -0.98 -10.19 -54.36
C GLU A 112 0.50 -10.13 -54.73
N THR A 113 1.00 -11.16 -55.38
CA THR A 113 2.10 -11.01 -56.36
C THR A 113 2.02 -12.21 -57.30
N GLY A 114 1.89 -11.91 -58.59
CA GLY A 114 1.52 -12.83 -59.67
C GLY A 114 2.54 -13.88 -60.04
#